data_AF-A0A7N6BMF7-F1
#
_entry.id   AF-A0A7N6BMF7-F1
#
_cell.length_a   1.000
_cell.length_b   1.000
_cell.length_c   1.000
_cell.angle_alpha   90.00
_cell.angle_beta   90.00
_cell.angle_gamma   90.00
#
_symmetry.space_group_name_H-M   'P 1'
#
loop_
_entity.id
_entity.type
_entity.pdbx_description
1 polymer ?
#
loop_
_entity_poly.entity_id
_entity_poly.type
_entity_poly.pdbx_seq_one_letter_code
_entity_poly.pdbx_strand_id
1 'polypeptide(L)'
;MMQPQGFISFEGKSYVLEPSADHSDGTHWIYTAEHLNLAPGTCGHGFNISYPTEHADSSPFRAFGTRYKRHAQTTTKYVELIIVADNREFQKQGKDMEKVKQRLAEIANYVDKLKPAGTPCRDSSNSCDLPEFCTGSGPHCPSNVYLHDGHACHNVDGYCYNGICQTHEQQCITLWGQGAKPAPGICFERVNSAGDPYGNCGKDSKGSFAKCEARDAKCGKIQCQGGANRPVIGTNAVSIETNIPLQEGGRILCRGTHVYLGDDMPDPGLVLTGTKCGDEMMCLNRQCQNVSVFGVHECSAKCSGRGVCNNNKNCHCEAHWAPPFCDKVGFGGSVDSGPIRLADHRNLTVGILVALLTALGAGLIIGIKRKPLLALLFTSKKNPIEKLRSVSAAVSGPSTPNQPPPVSTTSPSRPAPPLPHSANIFKVTGLHIFSYQLKNPLIDFCR
;
A
#
# COMPACT_ATOMS: atom_id res chain seq x y z
N MET A 1 -1.32 24.47 -24.20
CA MET A 1 -2.40 24.05 -23.28
C MET A 1 -3.04 22.81 -23.86
N MET A 2 -2.91 21.66 -23.20
CA MET A 2 -3.70 20.47 -23.53
C MET A 2 -5.11 20.69 -22.97
N GLN A 3 -6.15 20.49 -23.80
CA GLN A 3 -7.54 20.54 -23.35
C GLN A 3 -7.93 19.15 -22.82
N PRO A 4 -8.53 19.04 -21.62
CA PRO A 4 -8.80 17.74 -21.00
C PRO A 4 -9.96 17.01 -21.70
N GLN A 5 -9.76 15.72 -21.93
CA GLN A 5 -10.77 14.75 -22.35
C GLN A 5 -10.79 13.63 -21.32
N GLY A 6 -11.98 13.18 -20.90
CA GLY A 6 -12.04 12.16 -19.84
C GLY A 6 -13.45 11.69 -19.49
N PHE A 7 -13.51 10.75 -18.56
CA PHE A 7 -14.75 10.13 -18.08
C PHE A 7 -15.03 10.55 -16.63
N ILE A 8 -16.28 10.90 -16.35
CA ILE A 8 -16.78 11.27 -15.03
C ILE A 8 -17.82 10.23 -14.63
N SER A 9 -17.66 9.58 -13.48
CA SER A 9 -18.66 8.66 -12.93
C SER A 9 -19.29 9.27 -11.69
N PHE A 10 -20.62 9.39 -11.68
CA PHE A 10 -21.38 9.97 -10.58
C PHE A 10 -22.73 9.25 -10.44
N GLU A 11 -23.06 8.81 -9.22
CA GLU A 11 -24.31 8.11 -8.89
C GLU A 11 -24.65 6.94 -9.85
N GLY A 12 -23.65 6.15 -10.23
CA GLY A 12 -23.82 4.99 -11.12
C GLY A 12 -23.99 5.34 -12.61
N LYS A 13 -23.91 6.61 -12.98
CA LYS A 13 -23.94 7.08 -14.38
C LYS A 13 -22.56 7.55 -14.82
N SER A 14 -22.24 7.29 -16.08
CA SER A 14 -20.96 7.69 -16.69
C SER A 14 -21.19 8.78 -17.73
N TYR A 15 -20.37 9.83 -17.64
CA TYR A 15 -20.40 11.00 -18.51
C TYR A 15 -19.03 11.17 -19.16
N VAL A 16 -19.01 11.68 -20.39
CA VAL A 16 -17.79 11.97 -21.14
C VAL A 16 -17.65 13.46 -21.29
N LEU A 17 -16.45 13.94 -20.99
CA LEU A 17 -16.04 15.33 -21.10
C LEU A 17 -15.14 15.46 -22.33
N GLU A 18 -15.55 16.28 -23.30
CA GLU A 18 -14.77 16.58 -24.50
C GLU A 18 -14.60 18.09 -24.71
N PRO A 19 -13.46 18.54 -25.23
CA PRO A 19 -13.28 19.95 -25.55
C PRO A 19 -14.20 20.39 -26.69
N SER A 20 -14.74 21.61 -26.61
CA SER A 20 -15.44 22.21 -27.75
C SER A 20 -14.47 22.58 -28.88
N ALA A 21 -14.89 22.37 -30.13
CA ALA A 21 -14.08 22.64 -31.33
C ALA A 21 -13.73 24.14 -31.50
N ASP A 22 -14.52 25.04 -30.90
CA ASP A 22 -14.17 26.46 -30.82
C ASP A 22 -13.21 26.68 -29.64
N HIS A 23 -11.91 26.64 -29.93
CA HIS A 23 -10.79 26.68 -28.99
C HIS A 23 -10.61 28.01 -28.22
N SER A 24 -11.62 28.87 -28.10
CA SER A 24 -11.47 30.23 -27.57
C SER A 24 -12.05 30.50 -26.18
N ASP A 25 -12.80 29.58 -25.54
CA ASP A 25 -13.49 29.94 -24.28
C ASP A 25 -13.60 28.82 -23.21
N GLY A 26 -12.75 27.78 -23.28
CA GLY A 26 -12.72 26.72 -22.25
C GLY A 26 -14.04 25.95 -22.10
N THR A 27 -14.89 25.99 -23.13
CA THR A 27 -16.20 25.31 -23.16
C THR A 27 -15.98 23.82 -23.40
N HIS A 28 -16.61 22.98 -22.58
CA HIS A 28 -16.54 21.53 -22.70
C HIS A 28 -17.94 20.95 -22.92
N TRP A 29 -18.02 19.92 -23.76
CA TRP A 29 -19.20 19.11 -23.93
C TRP A 29 -19.22 18.02 -22.86
N ILE A 30 -20.33 17.90 -22.16
CA ILE A 30 -20.59 16.79 -21.24
C ILE A 30 -21.81 16.05 -21.76
N TYR A 31 -21.64 14.77 -22.05
CA TYR A 31 -22.73 13.91 -22.51
C TYR A 31 -22.62 12.52 -21.89
N THR A 32 -23.72 11.77 -21.90
CA THR A 32 -23.76 10.42 -21.30
C THR A 32 -22.95 9.44 -22.13
N ALA A 33 -22.21 8.55 -21.47
CA ALA A 33 -21.36 7.55 -22.13
C ALA A 33 -22.14 6.57 -23.02
N GLU A 34 -23.45 6.44 -22.81
CA GLU A 34 -24.37 5.64 -23.63
C GLU A 34 -24.46 6.13 -25.08
N HIS A 35 -24.09 7.38 -25.36
CA HIS A 35 -24.12 7.99 -26.69
C HIS A 35 -22.77 7.89 -27.43
N LEU A 36 -21.74 7.24 -26.84
CA LEU A 36 -20.49 6.98 -27.54
C LEU A 36 -20.59 5.74 -28.44
N ASN A 37 -20.53 5.95 -29.75
CA ASN A 37 -20.22 4.89 -30.69
C ASN A 37 -18.71 4.69 -30.78
N LEU A 38 -18.16 3.84 -29.91
CA LEU A 38 -16.76 3.44 -29.96
C LEU A 38 -16.54 2.41 -31.08
N ALA A 39 -15.67 2.72 -32.04
CA ALA A 39 -15.12 1.70 -32.92
C ALA A 39 -14.27 0.72 -32.09
N PRO A 40 -14.36 -0.60 -32.27
CA PRO A 40 -13.59 -1.56 -31.47
C PRO A 40 -12.09 -1.35 -31.65
N GLY A 41 -11.36 -1.10 -30.57
CA GLY A 41 -9.91 -0.95 -30.57
C GLY A 41 -9.28 -1.41 -29.26
N THR A 42 -8.20 -2.17 -29.34
CA THR A 42 -7.39 -2.64 -28.20
C THR A 42 -6.26 -1.65 -27.89
N CYS A 43 -6.04 -1.33 -26.62
CA CYS A 43 -4.94 -0.46 -26.21
C CYS A 43 -3.58 -1.19 -26.28
N GLY A 44 -2.67 -0.68 -27.12
CA GLY A 44 -1.29 -1.14 -27.23
C GLY A 44 -0.49 -0.12 -28.04
N HIS A 45 0.63 0.36 -27.50
CA HIS A 45 1.55 1.23 -28.23
C HIS A 45 2.08 0.47 -29.45
N GLY A 46 1.87 1.04 -30.64
CA GLY A 46 1.96 0.31 -31.91
C GLY A 46 3.33 -0.25 -32.27
N PHE A 47 3.33 -1.47 -32.78
CA PHE A 47 3.81 -1.76 -34.13
C PHE A 47 2.82 -2.72 -34.82
N ASN A 48 2.61 -2.45 -36.10
CA ASN A 48 1.73 -3.11 -37.06
C ASN A 48 1.84 -4.65 -37.02
N ILE A 49 0.71 -5.39 -36.94
CA ILE A 49 0.45 -6.70 -37.59
C ILE A 49 -1.05 -7.07 -37.41
N SER A 50 -1.57 -7.68 -38.47
CA SER A 50 -2.91 -8.16 -38.83
C SER A 50 -3.61 -9.12 -37.83
N TYR A 51 -4.95 -9.02 -37.76
CA TYR A 51 -6.06 -9.97 -37.48
C TYR A 51 -5.88 -11.28 -36.64
N PRO A 52 -6.98 -11.80 -36.03
CA PRO A 52 -6.97 -12.46 -34.73
C PRO A 52 -6.88 -14.00 -34.77
N THR A 53 -6.36 -14.57 -33.69
CA THR A 53 -6.71 -15.93 -33.26
C THR A 53 -7.06 -15.93 -31.78
N GLU A 54 -8.26 -16.44 -31.50
CA GLU A 54 -8.74 -16.83 -30.18
C GLU A 54 -7.77 -17.83 -29.54
N HIS A 55 -7.52 -17.73 -28.24
CA HIS A 55 -7.61 -18.86 -27.31
C HIS A 55 -7.52 -18.32 -25.87
N ALA A 56 -8.57 -18.60 -25.11
CA ALA A 56 -8.58 -18.50 -23.66
C ALA A 56 -7.58 -19.51 -23.09
N ASP A 57 -6.69 -19.07 -22.20
CA ASP A 57 -6.09 -19.99 -21.24
C ASP A 57 -5.64 -19.25 -19.98
N SER A 58 -6.47 -19.40 -18.94
CA SER A 58 -6.14 -19.10 -17.55
C SER A 58 -5.36 -20.27 -16.96
N SER A 59 -4.07 -20.09 -16.69
CA SER A 59 -3.24 -21.07 -15.95
C SER A 59 -2.58 -20.43 -14.72
N PRO A 60 -2.46 -21.15 -13.57
CA PRO A 60 -2.24 -20.56 -12.24
C PRO A 60 -0.76 -20.40 -11.83
N PHE A 61 0.20 -20.71 -12.71
CA PHE A 61 1.61 -20.78 -12.32
C PHE A 61 2.37 -19.50 -12.67
N ARG A 62 2.46 -18.56 -11.72
CA ARG A 62 3.45 -17.47 -11.78
C ARG A 62 4.84 -18.04 -11.50
N ALA A 63 5.65 -18.15 -12.55
CA ALA A 63 7.09 -18.33 -12.44
C ALA A 63 7.70 -17.17 -11.64
N PHE A 64 8.49 -17.52 -10.62
CA PHE A 64 9.35 -16.59 -9.89
C PHE A 64 10.51 -16.16 -10.79
N GLY A 65 10.25 -15.15 -11.62
CA GLY A 65 11.31 -14.34 -12.20
C GLY A 65 11.88 -13.46 -11.09
N THR A 66 13.19 -13.57 -10.85
CA THR A 66 13.98 -12.56 -10.14
C THR A 66 13.67 -11.21 -10.77
N ARG A 67 12.84 -10.43 -10.08
CA ARG A 67 12.49 -9.08 -10.49
C ARG A 67 13.72 -8.22 -10.22
N TYR A 68 14.67 -8.23 -11.14
CA TYR A 68 15.71 -7.21 -11.18
C TYR A 68 14.98 -5.87 -11.08
N LYS A 69 15.38 -5.04 -10.10
CA LYS A 69 14.90 -3.67 -9.95
C LYS A 69 14.88 -3.04 -11.34
N ARG A 70 13.70 -2.89 -11.94
CA ARG A 70 13.52 -1.78 -12.87
C ARG A 70 13.75 -0.59 -11.97
N HIS A 71 14.80 0.16 -12.25
CA HIS A 71 14.95 1.51 -11.75
C HIS A 71 13.57 2.15 -11.93
N ALA A 72 12.83 2.33 -10.84
CA ALA A 72 11.66 3.17 -10.86
C ALA A 72 12.19 4.48 -11.41
N GLN A 73 11.66 4.89 -12.56
CA GLN A 73 11.99 6.15 -13.19
C GLN A 73 12.08 7.21 -12.08
N THR A 74 13.24 7.85 -11.96
CA THR A 74 13.50 8.95 -11.02
C THR A 74 12.65 10.19 -11.31
N THR A 75 11.65 10.07 -12.18
CA THR A 75 10.70 11.12 -12.52
C THR A 75 9.44 10.95 -11.68
N THR A 76 9.25 11.90 -10.77
CA THR A 76 8.00 12.07 -10.02
C THR A 76 6.81 12.08 -10.99
N LYS A 77 5.84 11.19 -10.81
CA LYS A 77 4.57 11.20 -11.55
C LYS A 77 3.54 12.01 -10.77
N TYR A 78 2.88 12.94 -11.44
CA TYR A 78 1.80 13.74 -10.88
C TYR A 78 0.45 13.24 -11.39
N VAL A 79 -0.57 13.33 -10.56
CA VAL A 79 -1.98 13.19 -10.92
C VAL A 79 -2.62 14.56 -10.76
N GLU A 80 -3.29 15.02 -11.80
CA GLU A 80 -4.05 16.27 -11.74
C GLU A 80 -5.31 16.07 -10.91
N LEU A 81 -5.39 16.77 -9.77
CA LEU A 81 -6.58 16.87 -8.94
C LEU A 81 -7.38 18.10 -9.36
N ILE A 82 -8.57 17.87 -9.90
CA ILE A 82 -9.53 18.93 -10.18
C ILE A 82 -10.49 19.03 -9.00
N ILE A 83 -10.48 20.18 -8.30
CA ILE A 83 -11.43 20.47 -7.24
C ILE A 83 -12.38 21.55 -7.73
N VAL A 84 -13.69 21.24 -7.65
CA VAL A 84 -14.75 22.15 -8.05
C VAL A 84 -15.48 22.65 -6.80
N ALA A 85 -15.52 23.97 -6.62
CA ALA A 85 -16.41 24.59 -5.63
C ALA A 85 -17.75 24.90 -6.29
N ASP A 86 -18.84 24.42 -5.68
CA ASP A 86 -20.19 24.79 -6.09
C ASP A 86 -20.51 26.25 -5.67
N ASN A 87 -21.60 26.81 -6.23
CA ASN A 87 -22.02 28.16 -5.88
C ASN A 87 -22.34 28.28 -4.38
N ARG A 88 -22.80 27.20 -3.71
CA ARG A 88 -23.06 27.21 -2.27
C ARG A 88 -21.79 27.48 -1.46
N GLU A 89 -20.66 26.87 -1.83
CA GLU A 89 -19.37 27.14 -1.19
C GLU A 89 -18.90 28.58 -1.45
N PHE A 90 -19.09 29.11 -2.67
CA PHE A 90 -18.82 30.53 -2.96
C PHE A 90 -19.65 31.48 -2.09
N GLN A 91 -20.94 31.20 -1.89
CA GLN A 91 -21.78 32.00 -0.98
C GLN A 91 -21.29 31.91 0.47
N LYS A 92 -20.91 30.72 0.96
CA LYS A 92 -20.39 30.53 2.32
C LYS A 92 -19.11 31.31 2.58
N GLN A 93 -18.23 31.41 1.58
CA GLN A 93 -16.98 32.18 1.68
C GLN A 93 -17.20 33.69 1.51
N GLY A 94 -18.46 34.17 1.49
CA GLY A 94 -18.79 35.58 1.41
C GLY A 94 -18.68 36.15 -0.01
N LYS A 95 -18.86 35.32 -1.04
CA LYS A 95 -18.70 35.67 -2.46
C LYS A 95 -17.28 36.18 -2.80
N ASP A 96 -16.29 35.70 -2.05
CA ASP A 96 -14.89 36.08 -2.19
C ASP A 96 -14.10 34.94 -2.84
N MET A 97 -13.61 35.20 -4.05
CA MET A 97 -12.90 34.20 -4.86
C MET A 97 -11.57 33.76 -4.22
N GLU A 98 -10.89 34.66 -3.52
CA GLU A 98 -9.61 34.35 -2.89
C GLU A 98 -9.82 33.46 -1.66
N LYS A 99 -10.90 33.67 -0.90
CA LYS A 99 -11.28 32.76 0.19
C LYS A 99 -11.67 31.38 -0.31
N VAL A 100 -12.39 31.28 -1.44
CA VAL A 100 -12.69 29.98 -2.06
C VAL A 100 -11.41 29.28 -2.51
N LYS A 101 -10.50 29.98 -3.20
CA LYS A 101 -9.18 29.43 -3.60
C LYS A 101 -8.41 28.92 -2.39
N GLN A 102 -8.32 29.72 -1.33
CA GLN A 102 -7.62 29.33 -0.11
C GLN A 102 -8.26 28.08 0.51
N ARG A 103 -9.59 28.02 0.55
CA ARG A 103 -10.31 26.84 1.05
C ARG A 103 -10.04 25.58 0.23
N LEU A 104 -10.00 25.68 -1.10
CA LEU A 104 -9.72 24.52 -1.97
C LEU A 104 -8.26 24.10 -1.88
N ALA A 105 -7.32 25.04 -1.72
CA ALA A 105 -5.92 24.74 -1.45
C ALA A 105 -5.74 24.01 -0.11
N GLU A 106 -6.47 24.40 0.94
CA GLU A 106 -6.48 23.66 2.21
C GLU A 106 -6.98 22.21 2.04
N ILE A 107 -8.04 22.00 1.26
CA ILE A 107 -8.57 20.67 0.96
C ILE A 107 -7.54 19.85 0.16
N ALA A 108 -6.92 20.43 -0.86
CA ALA A 108 -5.85 19.78 -1.63
C ALA A 108 -4.68 19.38 -0.73
N ASN A 109 -4.24 20.27 0.16
CA ASN A 109 -3.16 20.00 1.13
C ASN A 109 -3.52 18.91 2.13
N TYR A 110 -4.80 18.78 2.49
CA TYR A 110 -5.26 17.70 3.36
C TYR A 110 -5.18 16.34 2.66
N VAL A 111 -5.49 16.29 1.35
CA VAL A 111 -5.38 15.09 0.52
C VAL A 111 -3.92 14.73 0.22
N ASP A 112 -3.01 15.71 0.14
CA ASP A 112 -1.58 15.47 -0.11
C ASP A 112 -0.77 15.12 1.16
N LYS A 113 -1.43 14.97 2.31
CA LYS A 113 -0.78 14.81 3.60
C LYS A 113 -0.29 13.38 3.81
N LEU A 114 0.96 13.24 4.24
CA LEU A 114 1.50 11.95 4.66
C LEU A 114 0.70 11.33 5.81
N LYS A 115 0.44 10.02 5.70
CA LYS A 115 -0.12 9.21 6.78
C LYS A 115 0.84 9.24 7.98
N PRO A 116 0.32 9.33 9.22
CA PRO A 116 1.17 9.34 10.40
C PRO A 116 1.95 8.04 10.54
N ALA A 117 3.11 8.13 11.19
CA ALA A 117 3.91 6.96 11.54
C ALA A 117 3.06 5.95 12.31
N GLY A 118 3.14 4.66 11.96
CA GLY A 118 2.31 3.62 12.59
C GLY A 118 1.00 3.33 11.88
N THR A 119 0.71 3.99 10.76
CA THR A 119 -0.44 3.61 9.92
C THR A 119 -0.07 2.38 9.09
N PRO A 120 -0.82 1.27 9.14
CA PRO A 120 -0.54 0.11 8.29
C PRO A 120 -0.68 0.50 6.81
N CYS A 121 0.31 0.13 6.00
CA CYS A 121 0.29 0.33 4.55
C CYS A 121 0.39 -0.98 3.77
N ARG A 122 0.74 -2.09 4.43
CA ARG A 122 0.61 -3.44 3.90
C ARG A 122 0.36 -4.43 5.03
N ASP A 123 -0.68 -5.25 4.85
CA ASP A 123 -0.99 -6.35 5.76
C ASP A 123 -0.12 -7.59 5.44
N SER A 124 0.02 -8.46 6.43
CA SER A 124 0.64 -9.78 6.25
C SER A 124 -0.24 -10.66 5.37
N SER A 125 0.32 -11.21 4.29
CA SER A 125 -0.40 -12.08 3.35
C SER A 125 -0.50 -13.53 3.79
N ASN A 126 0.42 -13.99 4.63
CA ASN A 126 0.51 -15.37 5.10
C ASN A 126 1.30 -15.44 6.44
N SER A 127 1.43 -16.63 7.02
CA SER A 127 2.08 -16.86 8.32
C SER A 127 3.58 -16.53 8.38
N CYS A 128 4.23 -16.39 7.23
CA CYS A 128 5.65 -16.08 7.10
C CYS A 128 5.90 -14.63 6.68
N ASP A 129 4.86 -13.83 6.50
CA ASP A 129 4.94 -12.46 6.02
C ASP A 129 4.74 -11.46 7.17
N LEU A 130 5.48 -10.35 7.16
CA LEU A 130 5.38 -9.33 8.20
C LEU A 130 4.60 -8.12 7.66
N PRO A 131 3.80 -7.43 8.49
CA PRO A 131 3.15 -6.20 8.08
C PRO A 131 4.14 -5.02 8.04
N GLU A 132 3.86 -4.03 7.19
CA GLU A 132 4.58 -2.76 7.17
C GLU A 132 3.66 -1.57 7.46
N PHE A 133 4.28 -0.58 8.08
CA PHE A 133 3.65 0.63 8.57
C PHE A 133 4.37 1.84 8.00
N CYS A 134 3.59 2.88 7.68
CA CYS A 134 4.12 4.17 7.27
C CYS A 134 5.08 4.69 8.34
N THR A 135 6.19 5.27 7.91
CA THR A 135 7.17 5.92 8.78
C THR A 135 6.79 7.36 9.13
N GLY A 136 5.82 7.94 8.40
CA GLY A 136 5.45 9.36 8.48
C GLY A 136 6.46 10.31 7.85
N SER A 137 7.60 9.81 7.35
CA SER A 137 8.66 10.63 6.73
C SER A 137 8.61 10.65 5.20
N GLY A 138 7.82 9.77 4.57
CA GLY A 138 7.72 9.67 3.13
C GLY A 138 6.37 9.10 2.64
N PRO A 139 6.08 9.24 1.33
CA PRO A 139 4.80 8.82 0.75
C PRO A 139 4.74 7.33 0.39
N HIS A 140 5.87 6.65 0.38
CA HIS A 140 5.95 5.23 0.03
C HIS A 140 5.92 4.36 1.28
N CYS A 141 5.20 3.24 1.20
CA CYS A 141 5.30 2.17 2.19
C CYS A 141 6.73 1.61 2.18
N PRO A 142 7.27 1.18 3.35
CA PRO A 142 8.55 0.49 3.39
C PRO A 142 8.59 -0.74 2.48
N SER A 143 9.80 -1.23 2.20
CA SER A 143 9.96 -2.43 1.37
C SER A 143 9.39 -3.64 2.09
N ASN A 144 8.76 -4.55 1.33
CA ASN A 144 8.22 -5.81 1.86
C ASN A 144 9.34 -6.59 2.58
N VAL A 145 9.09 -6.91 3.85
CA VAL A 145 9.88 -7.82 4.66
C VAL A 145 9.02 -8.98 5.15
N TYR A 146 9.67 -10.11 5.37
CA TYR A 146 9.06 -11.36 5.79
C TYR A 146 9.91 -12.01 6.89
N LEU A 147 9.38 -13.03 7.55
CA LEU A 147 10.12 -13.78 8.58
C LEU A 147 11.39 -14.38 7.99
N HIS A 148 12.49 -14.31 8.74
CA HIS A 148 13.76 -14.90 8.35
C HIS A 148 13.62 -16.41 8.09
N ASP A 149 14.33 -16.89 7.07
CA ASP A 149 14.27 -18.30 6.67
C ASP A 149 14.62 -19.22 7.86
N GLY A 150 13.83 -20.28 8.01
CA GLY A 150 13.93 -21.21 9.14
C GLY A 150 13.03 -20.89 10.33
N HIS A 151 12.34 -19.74 10.36
CA HIS A 151 11.33 -19.49 11.38
C HIS A 151 10.19 -20.51 11.26
N ALA A 152 9.69 -21.04 12.39
CA ALA A 152 8.53 -21.91 12.41
C ALA A 152 7.27 -21.13 11.94
N CYS A 153 6.45 -21.77 11.12
CA CYS A 153 5.21 -21.17 10.66
C CYS A 153 4.16 -21.10 11.78
N HIS A 154 3.32 -20.07 11.77
CA HIS A 154 2.19 -19.98 12.68
C HIS A 154 1.05 -20.94 12.24
N ASN A 155 0.54 -21.77 13.16
CA ASN A 155 -0.56 -22.73 12.96
C ASN A 155 -0.35 -23.79 11.86
N VAL A 156 0.86 -23.92 11.33
CA VAL A 156 1.21 -24.89 10.30
C VAL A 156 2.52 -25.55 10.72
N ASP A 157 2.57 -26.88 10.65
CA ASP A 157 3.81 -27.61 10.92
C ASP A 157 4.78 -27.48 9.75
N GLY A 158 5.61 -26.44 9.80
CA GLY A 158 6.51 -26.08 8.72
C GLY A 158 7.48 -24.96 9.10
N TYR A 159 8.36 -24.63 8.16
CA TYR A 159 9.33 -23.54 8.29
C TYR A 159 9.17 -22.55 7.15
N CYS A 160 9.39 -21.27 7.45
CA CYS A 160 9.38 -20.19 6.48
C CYS A 160 10.60 -20.29 5.58
N TYR A 161 10.36 -20.18 4.27
CA TYR A 161 11.41 -20.10 3.25
C TYR A 161 10.98 -19.10 2.18
N ASN A 162 11.78 -18.05 1.96
CA ASN A 162 11.47 -16.96 1.04
C ASN A 162 10.05 -16.37 1.27
N GLY A 163 9.65 -16.23 2.53
CA GLY A 163 8.38 -15.63 2.93
C GLY A 163 7.14 -16.50 2.71
N ILE A 164 7.32 -17.81 2.50
CA ILE A 164 6.22 -18.78 2.31
C ILE A 164 6.42 -19.98 3.25
N CYS A 165 5.32 -20.48 3.80
CA CYS A 165 5.30 -21.74 4.52
C CYS A 165 5.00 -22.90 3.57
N GLN A 166 6.01 -23.71 3.24
CA GLN A 166 5.86 -24.85 2.32
C GLN A 166 5.58 -26.14 3.09
N THR A 167 4.57 -26.91 2.66
CA THR A 167 4.23 -28.21 3.25
C THR A 167 4.00 -29.28 2.19
N HIS A 168 4.30 -30.54 2.52
CA HIS A 168 3.96 -31.68 1.65
C HIS A 168 2.46 -31.74 1.36
N GLU A 169 1.62 -31.38 2.34
CA GLU A 169 0.16 -31.44 2.20
C GLU A 169 -0.33 -30.45 1.14
N GLN A 170 0.12 -29.19 1.22
CA GLN A 170 -0.28 -28.17 0.26
C GLN A 170 0.18 -28.52 -1.17
N GLN A 171 1.37 -29.10 -1.31
CA GLN A 171 1.85 -29.57 -2.60
C GLN A 171 1.03 -30.76 -3.12
N CYS A 172 0.67 -31.73 -2.26
CA CYS A 172 -0.21 -32.83 -2.65
C CYS A 172 -1.60 -32.33 -3.08
N ILE A 173 -2.20 -31.38 -2.36
CA ILE A 173 -3.48 -30.77 -2.74
C ILE A 173 -3.37 -30.02 -4.08
N THR A 174 -2.25 -29.35 -4.32
CA THR A 174 -2.02 -28.66 -5.60
C THR A 174 -1.91 -29.63 -6.77
N LEU A 175 -1.29 -30.79 -6.55
CA LEU A 175 -1.08 -31.80 -7.59
C LEU A 175 -2.31 -32.67 -7.85
N TRP A 176 -3.07 -33.01 -6.81
CA TRP A 176 -4.14 -34.02 -6.86
C TRP A 176 -5.52 -33.48 -6.51
N GLY A 177 -5.65 -32.20 -6.17
CA GLY A 177 -6.90 -31.59 -5.75
C GLY A 177 -7.24 -31.82 -4.27
N GLN A 178 -8.43 -31.35 -3.88
CA GLN A 178 -8.90 -31.43 -2.51
C GLN A 178 -9.00 -32.87 -2.00
N GLY A 179 -8.67 -33.07 -0.72
CA GLY A 179 -8.66 -34.39 -0.07
C GLY A 179 -7.37 -35.20 -0.29
N ALA A 180 -6.40 -34.67 -1.03
CA ALA A 180 -5.07 -35.25 -1.11
C ALA A 180 -4.24 -34.94 0.14
N LYS A 181 -3.39 -35.87 0.55
CA LYS A 181 -2.52 -35.78 1.73
C LYS A 181 -1.13 -36.37 1.43
N PRO A 182 -0.10 -36.02 2.22
CA PRO A 182 1.20 -36.67 2.13
C PRO A 182 1.08 -38.17 2.39
N ALA A 183 1.80 -38.98 1.62
CA ALA A 183 1.90 -40.41 1.88
C ALA A 183 2.77 -40.69 3.13
N PRO A 184 2.65 -41.88 3.75
CA PRO A 184 3.53 -42.29 4.84
C PRO A 184 5.01 -42.24 4.44
N GLY A 185 5.91 -42.04 5.42
CA GLY A 185 7.36 -41.90 5.18
C GLY A 185 7.97 -43.04 4.36
N ILE A 186 7.48 -44.27 4.54
CA ILE A 186 7.95 -45.43 3.77
C ILE A 186 7.72 -45.30 2.26
N CYS A 187 6.70 -44.56 1.81
CA CYS A 187 6.51 -44.24 0.40
C CYS A 187 7.68 -43.44 -0.15
N PHE A 188 8.09 -42.38 0.57
CA PHE A 188 9.22 -41.56 0.18
C PHE A 188 10.51 -42.38 0.16
N GLU A 189 10.79 -43.12 1.24
CA GLU A 189 12.04 -43.91 1.36
C GLU A 189 12.18 -44.97 0.27
N ARG A 190 11.14 -45.78 0.04
CA ARG A 190 11.23 -46.88 -0.93
C ARG A 190 11.23 -46.36 -2.36
N VAL A 191 10.31 -45.46 -2.71
CA VAL A 191 10.20 -44.95 -4.09
C VAL A 191 11.45 -44.17 -4.44
N ASN A 192 11.90 -43.26 -3.58
CA ASN A 192 13.03 -42.39 -3.91
C ASN A 192 14.41 -43.05 -3.81
N SER A 193 14.49 -44.26 -3.23
CA SER A 193 15.72 -45.08 -3.27
C SER A 193 16.01 -45.68 -4.65
N ALA A 194 15.04 -45.68 -5.57
CA ALA A 194 15.18 -46.25 -6.91
C ALA A 194 16.21 -45.48 -7.76
N GLY A 195 16.19 -44.15 -7.71
CA GLY A 195 17.04 -43.29 -8.54
C GLY A 195 16.68 -43.38 -10.02
N ASP A 196 15.39 -43.35 -10.32
CA ASP A 196 14.83 -43.42 -11.66
C ASP A 196 13.94 -42.18 -11.93
N PRO A 197 13.33 -42.01 -13.13
CA PRO A 197 12.49 -40.85 -13.42
C PRO A 197 11.30 -40.65 -12.48
N TYR A 198 10.87 -41.69 -11.76
CA TYR A 198 9.66 -41.69 -10.94
C TYR A 198 9.95 -41.54 -9.45
N GLY A 199 11.14 -41.96 -9.00
CA GLY A 199 11.61 -41.83 -7.63
C GLY A 199 13.10 -41.50 -7.56
N ASN A 200 13.42 -40.26 -7.19
CA ASN A 200 14.79 -39.74 -7.17
C ASN A 200 14.94 -38.49 -6.29
N CYS A 201 16.20 -38.11 -6.03
CA CYS A 201 16.61 -36.84 -5.40
C CYS A 201 17.16 -35.87 -6.45
N GLY A 202 16.44 -35.74 -7.57
CA GLY A 202 16.81 -34.91 -8.72
C GLY A 202 17.80 -35.58 -9.67
N LYS A 203 18.30 -34.78 -10.62
CA LYS A 203 19.30 -35.18 -11.60
C LYS A 203 20.68 -34.63 -11.22
N ASP A 204 21.72 -35.39 -11.52
CA ASP A 204 23.10 -34.92 -11.47
C ASP A 204 23.44 -34.02 -12.68
N SER A 205 24.68 -33.51 -12.74
CA SER A 205 25.16 -32.67 -13.84
C SER A 205 25.20 -33.38 -15.20
N LYS A 206 25.10 -34.71 -15.22
CA LYS A 206 25.06 -35.53 -16.43
C LYS A 206 23.63 -35.91 -16.83
N GLY A 207 22.63 -35.42 -16.09
CA GLY A 207 21.21 -35.71 -16.31
C GLY A 207 20.75 -37.05 -15.75
N SER A 208 21.61 -37.80 -15.03
CA SER A 208 21.25 -39.08 -14.42
C SER A 208 20.49 -38.87 -13.10
N PHE A 209 19.46 -39.68 -12.87
CA PHE A 209 18.65 -39.59 -11.66
C PHE A 209 19.43 -40.10 -10.43
N ALA A 210 19.51 -39.27 -9.41
CA ALA A 210 20.19 -39.60 -8.16
C ALA A 210 19.25 -40.38 -7.23
N LYS A 211 19.77 -41.47 -6.64
CA LYS A 211 19.09 -42.17 -5.54
C LYS A 211 19.07 -41.28 -4.30
N CYS A 212 17.98 -41.31 -3.55
CA CYS A 212 17.94 -40.66 -2.24
C CYS A 212 18.52 -41.56 -1.16
N GLU A 213 19.29 -40.96 -0.25
CA GLU A 213 19.51 -41.52 1.08
C GLU A 213 18.21 -41.50 1.89
N ALA A 214 18.07 -42.42 2.86
CA ALA A 214 16.84 -42.54 3.64
C ALA A 214 16.44 -41.22 4.34
N ARG A 215 17.43 -40.49 4.88
CA ARG A 215 17.22 -39.18 5.53
C ARG A 215 16.74 -38.07 4.57
N ASP A 216 17.09 -38.20 3.29
CA ASP A 216 16.83 -37.20 2.25
C ASP A 216 15.58 -37.55 1.44
N ALA A 217 15.01 -38.74 1.65
CA ALA A 217 13.91 -39.27 0.86
C ALA A 217 12.67 -38.37 0.84
N LYS A 218 12.39 -37.64 1.94
CA LYS A 218 11.28 -36.66 2.01
C LYS A 218 11.52 -35.38 1.21
N CYS A 219 12.69 -35.21 0.61
CA CYS A 219 13.07 -34.09 -0.25
C CYS A 219 13.26 -34.47 -1.73
N GLY A 220 12.98 -35.74 -2.08
CA GLY A 220 13.02 -36.24 -3.45
C GLY A 220 11.70 -36.03 -4.19
N LYS A 221 11.27 -37.00 -5.00
CA LYS A 221 9.95 -37.00 -5.64
C LYS A 221 8.84 -37.09 -4.58
N ILE A 222 7.83 -36.23 -4.73
CA ILE A 222 6.72 -36.16 -3.77
C ILE A 222 5.83 -37.40 -3.86
N GLN A 223 5.42 -37.91 -2.70
CA GLN A 223 4.50 -39.03 -2.58
C GLN A 223 3.24 -38.59 -1.82
N CYS A 224 2.08 -38.85 -2.43
CA CYS A 224 0.77 -38.44 -1.94
C CYS A 224 -0.19 -39.64 -1.85
N GLN A 225 -1.31 -39.42 -1.17
CA GLN A 225 -2.47 -40.32 -1.10
C GLN A 225 -3.77 -39.51 -1.19
N GLY A 226 -4.86 -40.14 -1.65
CA GLY A 226 -6.15 -39.48 -1.80
C GLY A 226 -6.20 -38.49 -2.98
N GLY A 227 -7.22 -37.61 -2.96
CA GLY A 227 -7.48 -36.65 -4.03
C GLY A 227 -8.10 -37.28 -5.30
N ALA A 228 -7.97 -36.57 -6.41
CA ALA A 228 -8.44 -37.02 -7.73
C ALA A 228 -7.60 -38.17 -8.29
N ASN A 229 -8.21 -38.95 -9.19
CA ASN A 229 -7.55 -40.10 -9.84
C ASN A 229 -6.45 -39.71 -10.84
N ARG A 230 -6.41 -38.45 -11.27
CA ARG A 230 -5.39 -37.91 -12.17
C ARG A 230 -4.88 -36.58 -11.61
N PRO A 231 -3.61 -36.21 -11.85
CA PRO A 231 -3.10 -34.91 -11.44
C PRO A 231 -3.95 -33.80 -12.05
N VAL A 232 -4.25 -32.77 -11.27
CA VAL A 232 -5.01 -31.59 -11.74
C VAL A 232 -4.11 -30.57 -12.44
N ILE A 233 -2.80 -30.82 -12.48
CA ILE A 233 -1.79 -29.93 -13.05
C ILE A 233 -1.59 -30.17 -14.56
N GLY A 234 -2.56 -29.70 -15.35
CA GLY A 234 -2.48 -29.71 -16.82
C GLY A 234 -2.57 -31.10 -17.47
N THR A 235 -2.57 -31.13 -18.80
CA THR A 235 -2.77 -32.35 -19.60
C THR A 235 -1.52 -33.24 -19.72
N ASN A 236 -0.32 -32.71 -19.43
CA ASN A 236 0.98 -33.39 -19.60
C ASN A 236 1.49 -34.10 -18.33
N ALA A 237 0.61 -34.35 -17.36
CA ALA A 237 0.93 -35.02 -16.11
C ALA A 237 0.41 -36.47 -16.09
N VAL A 238 1.28 -37.40 -15.69
CA VAL A 238 0.97 -38.83 -15.58
C VAL A 238 1.00 -39.27 -14.13
N SER A 239 -0.04 -40.01 -13.72
CA SER A 239 -0.10 -40.63 -12.40
C SER A 239 0.80 -41.85 -12.33
N ILE A 240 1.67 -41.89 -11.33
CA ILE A 240 2.53 -43.02 -11.04
C ILE A 240 2.09 -43.64 -9.72
N GLU A 241 1.70 -44.91 -9.76
CA GLU A 241 1.22 -45.65 -8.60
C GLU A 241 2.18 -46.77 -8.26
N THR A 242 2.70 -46.75 -7.03
CA THR A 242 3.62 -47.76 -6.52
C THR A 242 2.99 -48.48 -5.34
N ASN A 243 2.94 -49.82 -5.40
CA ASN A 243 2.46 -50.65 -4.31
C ASN A 243 3.64 -51.14 -3.47
N ILE A 244 3.73 -50.70 -2.22
CA ILE A 244 4.76 -51.14 -1.27
C ILE A 244 4.20 -52.28 -0.40
N PRO A 245 4.82 -53.47 -0.40
CA PRO A 245 4.42 -54.56 0.48
C PRO A 245 4.79 -54.25 1.95
N LEU A 246 3.88 -54.54 2.87
CA LEU A 246 4.11 -54.39 4.32
C LEU A 246 4.57 -55.70 4.95
N GLN A 247 5.41 -55.60 5.99
CA GLN A 247 5.94 -56.77 6.72
C GLN A 247 4.84 -57.58 7.42
N GLU A 248 3.78 -56.92 7.91
CA GLU A 248 2.65 -57.54 8.62
C GLU A 248 1.54 -58.05 7.68
N GLY A 249 1.79 -58.02 6.35
CA GLY A 249 0.78 -58.30 5.32
C GLY A 249 0.03 -57.04 4.87
N GLY A 250 -0.40 -57.04 3.60
CA GLY A 250 -1.04 -55.89 2.96
C GLY A 250 -0.08 -55.04 2.10
N ARG A 251 -0.62 -53.95 1.54
CA ARG A 251 0.10 -53.05 0.63
C ARG A 251 -0.28 -51.59 0.89
N ILE A 252 0.70 -50.70 0.83
CA ILE A 252 0.48 -49.25 0.80
C ILE A 252 0.56 -48.78 -0.65
N LEU A 253 -0.47 -48.08 -1.09
CA LEU A 253 -0.45 -47.37 -2.35
C LEU A 253 0.23 -46.00 -2.15
N CYS A 254 1.30 -45.77 -2.89
CA CYS A 254 2.01 -44.51 -2.98
C CYS A 254 1.74 -43.90 -4.34
N ARG A 255 1.38 -42.62 -4.38
CA ARG A 255 1.07 -41.93 -5.63
C ARG A 255 2.01 -40.75 -5.86
N GLY A 256 2.73 -40.79 -6.97
CA GLY A 256 3.57 -39.71 -7.47
C GLY A 256 3.08 -39.22 -8.83
N THR A 257 3.67 -38.15 -9.34
CA THR A 257 3.38 -37.63 -10.69
C THR A 257 4.67 -37.37 -11.45
N HIS A 258 4.62 -37.62 -12.76
CA HIS A 258 5.65 -37.20 -13.69
C HIS A 258 5.02 -36.25 -14.69
N VAL A 259 5.57 -35.04 -14.78
CA VAL A 259 5.08 -34.02 -15.73
C VAL A 259 6.14 -33.84 -16.79
N TYR A 260 5.75 -34.02 -18.06
CA TYR A 260 6.63 -33.81 -19.19
C TYR A 260 6.72 -32.30 -19.48
N LEU A 261 7.58 -31.63 -18.74
CA LEU A 261 7.97 -30.24 -18.97
C LEU A 261 9.34 -30.22 -19.67
N GLY A 262 9.59 -29.19 -20.49
CA GLY A 262 10.93 -28.95 -21.03
C GLY A 262 11.95 -28.71 -19.91
N ASP A 263 13.24 -28.91 -20.21
CA ASP A 263 14.32 -28.87 -19.20
C ASP A 263 14.45 -27.51 -18.47
N ASP A 264 13.83 -26.44 -18.99
CA ASP A 264 13.85 -25.10 -18.41
C ASP A 264 12.89 -24.90 -17.23
N MET A 265 12.00 -25.86 -16.94
CA MET A 265 11.00 -25.73 -15.88
C MET A 265 11.23 -26.74 -14.74
N PRO A 266 11.20 -26.30 -13.47
CA PRO A 266 11.34 -27.22 -12.34
C PRO A 266 10.20 -28.25 -12.31
N ASP A 267 10.54 -29.53 -12.15
CA ASP A 267 9.58 -30.63 -12.05
C ASP A 267 8.64 -30.43 -10.85
N PRO A 268 7.33 -30.19 -11.06
CA PRO A 268 6.39 -29.95 -9.97
C PRO A 268 6.14 -31.20 -9.11
N GLY A 269 6.59 -32.38 -9.57
CA GLY A 269 6.58 -33.63 -8.82
C GLY A 269 7.80 -33.83 -7.92
N LEU A 270 8.74 -32.88 -7.83
CA LEU A 270 9.77 -32.85 -6.79
C LEU A 270 9.28 -32.05 -5.60
N VAL A 271 9.62 -32.48 -4.38
CA VAL A 271 9.29 -31.73 -3.16
C VAL A 271 9.93 -30.34 -3.22
N LEU A 272 9.11 -29.32 -2.95
CA LEU A 272 9.56 -27.94 -3.03
C LEU A 272 10.63 -27.63 -1.97
N THR A 273 11.64 -26.86 -2.37
CA THR A 273 12.63 -26.29 -1.44
C THR A 273 11.92 -25.48 -0.35
N GLY A 274 12.34 -25.69 0.89
CA GLY A 274 11.73 -25.06 2.06
C GLY A 274 10.73 -25.95 2.81
N THR A 275 10.31 -27.07 2.22
CA THR A 275 9.36 -27.98 2.85
C THR A 275 9.98 -28.68 4.06
N LYS A 276 9.26 -28.75 5.19
CA LYS A 276 9.69 -29.49 6.39
C LYS A 276 9.89 -30.97 6.06
N CYS A 277 11.05 -31.53 6.39
CA CYS A 277 11.36 -32.96 6.19
C CYS A 277 11.62 -33.72 7.50
N GLY A 278 11.86 -32.99 8.59
CA GLY A 278 12.05 -33.50 9.95
C GLY A 278 11.96 -32.36 10.95
N ASP A 279 12.09 -32.67 12.23
CA ASP A 279 12.09 -31.64 13.27
C ASP A 279 13.38 -30.81 13.19
N GLU A 280 13.22 -29.50 13.12
CA GLU A 280 14.29 -28.52 12.82
C GLU A 280 14.99 -28.75 11.48
N MET A 281 14.32 -29.44 10.53
CA MET A 281 14.89 -29.76 9.22
C MET A 281 13.95 -29.40 8.07
N MET A 282 14.52 -28.87 6.99
CA MET A 282 13.79 -28.54 5.76
C MET A 282 14.57 -28.94 4.50
N CYS A 283 13.85 -29.11 3.40
CA CYS A 283 14.41 -29.52 2.14
C CYS A 283 15.19 -28.39 1.46
N LEU A 284 16.51 -28.56 1.32
CA LEU A 284 17.41 -27.63 0.64
C LEU A 284 18.28 -28.39 -0.34
N ASN A 285 18.31 -27.95 -1.60
CA ASN A 285 19.07 -28.61 -2.67
C ASN A 285 18.81 -30.13 -2.72
N ARG A 286 17.56 -30.55 -2.45
CA ARG A 286 17.09 -31.95 -2.44
C ARG A 286 17.67 -32.81 -1.31
N GLN A 287 18.17 -32.17 -0.26
CA GLN A 287 18.63 -32.80 0.97
C GLN A 287 17.83 -32.28 2.15
N CYS A 288 17.64 -33.13 3.16
CA CYS A 288 17.01 -32.74 4.41
C CYS A 288 18.07 -32.13 5.33
N GLN A 289 18.07 -30.80 5.46
CA GLN A 289 19.10 -30.05 6.17
C GLN A 289 18.51 -29.27 7.34
N ASN A 290 19.34 -29.01 8.36
CA ASN A 290 18.90 -28.31 9.56
C ASN A 290 18.62 -26.82 9.29
N VAL A 291 17.54 -26.27 9.85
CA VAL A 291 17.16 -24.85 9.68
C VAL A 291 18.22 -23.88 10.21
N SER A 292 19.10 -24.34 11.08
CA SER A 292 20.24 -23.57 11.61
C SER A 292 21.19 -23.07 10.52
N VAL A 293 21.21 -23.67 9.32
CA VAL A 293 22.02 -23.19 8.19
C VAL A 293 21.69 -21.74 7.80
N PHE A 294 20.49 -21.25 8.12
CA PHE A 294 20.07 -19.87 7.88
C PHE A 294 20.51 -18.90 8.98
N GLY A 295 21.02 -19.39 10.11
CA GLY A 295 21.34 -18.57 11.28
C GLY A 295 20.09 -18.00 11.98
N VAL A 296 18.95 -18.68 11.87
CA VAL A 296 17.67 -18.19 12.41
C VAL A 296 17.66 -18.08 13.93
N HIS A 297 18.27 -19.03 14.64
CA HIS A 297 18.34 -19.02 16.10
C HIS A 297 19.21 -17.87 16.61
N GLU A 298 20.38 -17.64 15.99
CA GLU A 298 21.25 -16.50 16.30
C GLU A 298 20.54 -15.17 16.05
N CYS A 299 19.83 -15.06 14.92
CA CYS A 299 19.09 -13.85 14.62
C CYS A 299 17.94 -13.61 15.60
N SER A 300 17.19 -14.65 15.97
CA SER A 300 16.06 -14.53 16.90
C SER A 300 16.51 -14.21 18.33
N ALA A 301 17.66 -14.75 18.75
CA ALA A 301 18.20 -14.55 20.09
C ALA A 301 18.48 -13.07 20.41
N LYS A 302 18.83 -12.25 19.42
CA LYS A 302 19.09 -10.82 19.62
C LYS A 302 17.83 -9.96 19.78
N CYS A 303 16.64 -10.53 19.55
CA CYS A 303 15.37 -9.82 19.65
C CYS A 303 14.77 -9.86 21.06
N SER A 304 15.59 -10.17 22.07
CA SER A 304 15.25 -10.15 23.50
C SER A 304 14.02 -10.99 23.90
N GLY A 305 13.61 -11.95 23.04
CA GLY A 305 12.38 -12.73 23.21
C GLY A 305 11.09 -11.90 23.11
N ARG A 306 11.15 -10.72 22.49
CA ARG A 306 10.02 -9.77 22.35
C ARG A 306 9.84 -9.28 20.91
N GLY A 307 10.22 -10.13 19.98
CA GLY A 307 10.23 -9.85 18.55
C GLY A 307 10.71 -11.03 17.75
N VAL A 308 10.56 -10.92 16.44
CA VAL A 308 10.95 -11.93 15.46
C VAL A 308 12.00 -11.37 14.51
N CYS A 309 12.82 -12.23 13.91
CA CYS A 309 13.81 -11.80 12.95
C CYS A 309 13.20 -11.76 11.54
N ASN A 310 13.43 -10.68 10.80
CA ASN A 310 13.03 -10.57 9.40
C ASN A 310 14.15 -11.02 8.44
N ASN A 311 13.84 -11.13 7.16
CA ASN A 311 14.77 -11.53 6.09
C ASN A 311 15.99 -10.61 5.89
N ASN A 312 15.95 -9.38 6.42
CA ASN A 312 17.11 -8.47 6.47
C ASN A 312 17.98 -8.70 7.72
N LYS A 313 17.66 -9.71 8.53
CA LYS A 313 18.27 -9.99 9.81
C LYS A 313 18.10 -8.85 10.82
N ASN A 314 16.97 -8.15 10.81
CA ASN A 314 16.62 -7.16 11.83
C ASN A 314 15.43 -7.64 12.66
N CYS A 315 15.33 -7.18 13.91
CA CYS A 315 14.20 -7.54 14.74
C CYS A 315 12.96 -6.71 14.39
N HIS A 316 11.84 -7.41 14.21
CA HIS A 316 10.51 -6.85 14.20
C HIS A 316 9.90 -7.04 15.59
N CYS A 317 9.91 -5.98 16.37
CA CYS A 317 9.54 -5.98 17.79
C CYS A 317 8.02 -5.97 18.00
N GLU A 318 7.58 -6.62 19.06
CA GLU A 318 6.21 -6.57 19.54
C GLU A 318 5.79 -5.14 19.90
N ALA A 319 4.48 -4.91 20.01
CA ALA A 319 3.95 -3.66 20.53
C ALA A 319 4.63 -3.33 21.88
N HIS A 320 5.05 -2.08 22.04
CA HIS A 320 5.77 -1.53 23.20
C HIS A 320 7.29 -1.73 23.24
N TRP A 321 7.90 -2.38 22.26
CA TRP A 321 9.35 -2.58 22.21
C TRP A 321 9.99 -1.88 21.01
N ALA A 322 11.20 -1.35 21.17
CA ALA A 322 11.91 -0.61 20.15
C ALA A 322 12.91 -1.51 19.41
N PRO A 323 12.98 -1.46 18.07
CA PRO A 323 14.14 -1.99 17.35
C PRO A 323 15.40 -1.19 17.73
N PRO A 324 16.62 -1.75 17.57
CA PRO A 324 16.94 -2.97 16.81
C PRO A 324 16.93 -4.29 17.60
N PHE A 325 16.88 -4.26 18.94
CA PHE A 325 17.03 -5.47 19.78
C PHE A 325 15.79 -5.82 20.63
N CYS A 326 14.73 -5.01 20.58
CA CYS A 326 13.53 -5.18 21.38
C CYS A 326 13.77 -5.23 22.90
N ASP A 327 14.84 -4.57 23.36
CA ASP A 327 15.29 -4.50 24.76
C ASP A 327 14.79 -3.22 25.47
N LYS A 328 14.35 -2.22 24.69
CA LYS A 328 13.90 -0.92 25.16
C LYS A 328 12.43 -0.69 24.83
N VAL A 329 11.77 0.14 25.62
CA VAL A 329 10.37 0.54 25.36
C VAL A 329 10.30 1.38 24.09
N GLY A 330 9.32 1.10 23.23
CA GLY A 330 9.14 1.78 21.94
C GLY A 330 7.78 1.56 21.31
N PHE A 331 7.67 1.86 20.01
CA PHE A 331 6.42 1.79 19.26
C PHE A 331 6.21 0.46 18.51
N GLY A 332 7.06 -0.55 18.72
CA GLY A 332 7.04 -1.82 17.98
C GLY A 332 7.68 -1.71 16.60
N GLY A 333 7.62 -2.80 15.84
CA GLY A 333 8.02 -2.86 14.43
C GLY A 333 9.52 -3.06 14.24
N SER A 334 10.01 -2.76 13.04
CA SER A 334 11.41 -2.92 12.65
C SER A 334 11.97 -1.63 12.08
N VAL A 335 13.30 -1.53 12.03
CA VAL A 335 13.99 -0.52 11.21
C VAL A 335 13.60 -0.62 9.72
N ASP A 336 13.12 -1.79 9.28
CA ASP A 336 12.71 -2.02 7.89
C ASP A 336 11.21 -1.84 7.61
N SER A 337 10.34 -1.94 8.62
CA SER A 337 8.88 -2.02 8.44
C SER A 337 8.10 -0.87 9.10
N GLY A 338 8.80 0.13 9.66
CA GLY A 338 8.20 1.22 10.42
C GLY A 338 7.67 0.77 11.80
N PRO A 339 7.23 1.73 12.63
CA PRO A 339 6.65 1.44 13.95
C PRO A 339 5.25 0.85 13.82
N ILE A 340 4.84 -0.07 14.70
CA ILE A 340 3.49 -0.67 14.67
C ILE A 340 2.44 0.30 15.25
N ARG A 341 2.84 1.09 16.25
CA ARG A 341 1.94 2.01 16.95
C ARG A 341 2.05 3.43 16.42
N LEU A 342 0.92 4.12 16.32
CA LEU A 342 0.91 5.56 16.13
C LEU A 342 1.61 6.24 17.31
N ALA A 343 2.42 7.25 16.98
CA ALA A 343 2.93 8.19 17.97
C ALA A 343 1.74 8.95 18.56
N ASP A 344 1.27 8.54 19.74
CA ASP A 344 0.19 9.23 20.43
C ASP A 344 0.70 10.57 20.97
N HIS A 345 0.34 11.66 20.28
CA HIS A 345 0.70 13.00 20.68
C HIS A 345 -0.02 13.47 21.96
N ARG A 346 -1.03 12.77 22.48
CA ARG A 346 -1.75 13.18 23.70
C ARG A 346 -0.80 13.42 24.88
N ASN A 347 0.15 12.52 25.10
CA ASN A 347 1.06 12.63 26.24
C ASN A 347 2.01 13.83 26.09
N LEU A 348 2.43 14.13 24.86
CA LEU A 348 3.23 15.31 24.57
C LEU A 348 2.40 16.60 24.76
N THR A 349 1.15 16.63 24.30
CA THR A 349 0.26 17.78 24.47
C THR A 349 -0.03 18.04 25.95
N VAL A 350 -0.29 16.98 26.73
CA VAL A 350 -0.48 17.07 28.18
C VAL A 350 0.80 17.55 28.87
N GLY A 351 1.96 17.02 28.49
CA GLY A 351 3.25 17.47 29.02
C GLY A 351 3.54 18.95 28.76
N ILE A 352 3.27 19.42 27.54
CA ILE A 352 3.40 20.84 27.16
C ILE A 352 2.42 21.71 27.95
N LEU A 353 1.17 21.29 28.10
CA LEU A 353 0.16 22.00 28.90
C LEU A 353 0.60 22.14 30.36
N VAL A 354 1.09 21.05 30.97
CA VAL A 354 1.60 21.08 32.35
C VAL A 354 2.81 22.01 32.46
N ALA A 355 3.76 21.93 31.53
CA ALA A 355 4.94 22.82 31.52
C ALA A 355 4.54 24.30 31.39
N LEU A 356 3.62 24.64 30.48
CA LEU A 356 3.11 26.00 30.33
C LEU A 356 2.39 26.49 31.58
N LEU A 357 1.55 25.67 32.20
CA LEU A 357 0.86 26.01 33.45
C LEU A 357 1.84 26.24 34.61
N THR A 358 2.88 25.41 34.72
CA THR A 358 3.93 25.60 35.74
C THR A 358 4.74 26.87 35.53
N ALA A 359 5.07 27.20 34.28
CA ALA A 359 5.78 28.43 33.92
C ALA A 359 4.93 29.69 34.20
N LEU A 360 3.64 29.66 33.86
CA LEU A 360 2.68 30.73 34.16
C LEU A 360 2.52 30.91 35.68
N GLY A 361 2.39 29.81 36.43
CA GLY A 361 2.34 29.84 37.89
C GLY A 361 3.60 30.46 38.50
N ALA A 362 4.79 30.04 38.06
CA ALA A 362 6.06 30.62 38.50
C ALA A 362 6.17 32.11 38.16
N GLY A 363 5.79 32.50 36.94
CA GLY A 363 5.76 33.90 36.49
C GLY A 363 4.82 34.76 37.33
N LEU A 364 3.65 34.24 37.70
CA LEU A 364 2.69 34.92 38.57
C LEU A 364 3.24 35.10 39.99
N ILE A 365 3.88 34.07 40.55
CA ILE A 365 4.52 34.13 41.88
C ILE A 365 5.64 35.18 41.89
N ILE A 366 6.49 35.19 40.85
CA ILE A 366 7.56 36.18 40.70
C ILE A 366 6.95 37.58 40.53
N GLY A 367 5.90 37.74 39.72
CA GLY A 367 5.20 39.01 39.54
C GLY A 367 4.53 39.55 40.81
N ILE A 368 3.92 38.67 41.61
CA ILE A 368 3.32 39.02 42.90
C ILE A 368 4.40 39.39 43.92
N LYS A 369 5.58 38.75 43.92
CA LYS A 369 6.72 39.14 44.79
C LYS A 369 7.47 40.37 44.30
N ARG A 370 7.40 40.70 43.01
CA ARG A 370 8.01 41.89 42.40
C ARG A 370 7.23 43.17 42.70
N LYS A 371 5.89 43.09 42.82
CA LYS A 371 5.02 44.21 43.21
C LYS A 371 5.34 44.83 44.59
N PRO A 372 5.50 44.08 45.69
CA PRO A 372 5.91 44.63 46.99
C PRO A 372 7.38 45.09 46.99
N LEU A 373 8.25 44.49 46.17
CA LEU A 373 9.65 44.90 46.03
C LEU A 373 9.80 46.25 45.30
N LEU A 374 9.01 46.50 44.24
CA LEU A 374 8.96 47.83 43.59
C LEU A 374 8.24 48.87 44.46
N ALA A 375 7.24 48.48 45.25
CA ALA A 375 6.58 49.38 46.19
C ALA A 375 7.52 49.82 47.34
N LEU A 376 8.52 49.02 47.70
CA LEU A 376 9.55 49.37 48.69
C LEU A 376 10.68 50.25 48.15
N LEU A 377 10.89 50.29 46.83
CA LEU A 377 11.93 51.11 46.19
C LEU A 377 11.45 52.52 45.77
N PHE A 378 10.14 52.75 45.73
CA PHE A 378 9.54 54.05 45.41
C PHE A 378 8.74 54.64 46.58
N THR A 379 9.37 54.75 47.75
CA THR A 379 8.92 55.66 48.81
C THR A 379 9.87 56.85 48.90
N SER A 380 9.78 57.78 47.93
CA SER A 380 10.32 59.13 48.13
C SER A 380 9.47 60.17 47.40
N LYS A 381 8.89 61.03 48.23
CA LYS A 381 8.30 62.35 47.95
C LYS A 381 7.11 62.42 46.98
N LYS A 382 5.92 62.57 47.57
CA LYS A 382 4.94 63.53 47.08
C LYS A 382 4.72 64.59 48.16
N ASN A 383 4.79 65.86 47.75
CA ASN A 383 4.13 66.99 48.40
C ASN A 383 3.71 68.01 47.30
N PRO A 384 2.73 68.88 47.59
CA PRO A 384 1.67 69.26 46.64
C PRO A 384 1.67 70.76 46.23
N ILE A 385 0.68 71.14 45.40
CA ILE A 385 0.23 72.52 45.02
C ILE A 385 1.08 73.11 43.87
N GLU A 386 0.55 73.55 42.73
CA GLU A 386 -0.30 74.75 42.57
C GLU A 386 -1.04 74.86 41.20
N LYS A 387 -2.06 75.70 41.21
CA LYS A 387 -3.02 76.16 40.17
C LYS A 387 -2.35 77.01 39.07
N LEU A 388 -2.83 76.96 37.81
CA LEU A 388 -3.39 78.09 37.04
C LEU A 388 -3.67 77.81 35.54
N ARG A 389 -4.78 78.43 35.08
CA ARG A 389 -5.31 78.85 33.75
C ARG A 389 -4.35 78.78 32.52
N SER A 390 -4.79 78.70 31.25
CA SER A 390 -5.72 79.59 30.50
C SER A 390 -5.93 79.02 29.07
N VAL A 391 -7.14 79.00 28.50
CA VAL A 391 -7.76 79.96 27.53
C VAL A 391 -7.68 79.53 26.05
N SER A 392 -8.82 79.78 25.40
CA SER A 392 -9.39 79.41 24.09
C SER A 392 -8.75 80.00 22.83
N ALA A 393 -9.04 79.38 21.68
CA ALA A 393 -9.53 80.00 20.41
C ALA A 393 -9.87 78.86 19.42
N ALA A 394 -11.15 78.65 19.04
CA ALA A 394 -11.81 79.18 17.83
C ALA A 394 -11.05 78.82 16.53
N VAL A 395 -11.67 78.23 15.50
CA VAL A 395 -12.46 78.98 14.48
C VAL A 395 -13.21 78.01 13.54
N SER A 396 -14.52 78.28 13.40
CA SER A 396 -15.51 78.07 12.32
C SER A 396 -15.36 77.04 11.18
N GLY A 397 -16.39 76.20 11.01
CA GLY A 397 -17.52 76.44 10.08
C GLY A 397 -17.45 75.95 8.61
N PRO A 398 -18.61 75.72 7.94
CA PRO A 398 -18.81 74.62 6.97
C PRO A 398 -19.30 75.05 5.56
N SER A 399 -19.32 74.15 4.56
CA SER A 399 -20.32 74.12 3.45
C SER A 399 -20.08 73.04 2.35
N THR A 400 -21.11 72.27 2.03
CA THR A 400 -21.44 71.58 0.73
C THR A 400 -22.35 72.51 -0.14
N PRO A 401 -22.97 72.15 -1.31
CA PRO A 401 -22.82 71.07 -2.34
C PRO A 401 -22.95 71.55 -3.84
N ASN A 402 -23.03 70.59 -4.81
CA ASN A 402 -23.80 70.54 -6.11
C ASN A 402 -23.14 70.77 -7.51
N GLN A 403 -23.07 69.68 -8.33
CA GLN A 403 -23.67 69.38 -9.69
C GLN A 403 -23.45 70.29 -10.96
N PRO A 404 -23.86 69.94 -12.24
CA PRO A 404 -23.66 68.78 -13.18
C PRO A 404 -23.32 69.22 -14.68
N PRO A 405 -23.95 68.73 -15.81
CA PRO A 405 -23.63 67.65 -16.80
C PRO A 405 -23.30 68.17 -18.25
N PRO A 406 -23.29 67.39 -19.38
CA PRO A 406 -24.49 66.99 -20.20
C PRO A 406 -24.33 65.62 -20.99
N VAL A 407 -25.10 65.18 -22.01
CA VAL A 407 -26.53 64.89 -22.33
C VAL A 407 -26.59 64.03 -23.64
N SER A 408 -27.52 63.04 -23.72
CA SER A 408 -28.18 62.38 -24.90
C SER A 408 -27.35 61.58 -25.95
N THR A 409 -27.83 60.49 -26.61
CA THR A 409 -29.14 60.30 -27.31
C THR A 409 -29.56 58.82 -27.51
N THR A 410 -30.88 58.63 -27.71
CA THR A 410 -31.84 57.49 -27.83
C THR A 410 -31.78 56.60 -29.12
N SER A 411 -31.93 55.25 -29.07
CA SER A 411 -33.13 54.35 -29.29
C SER A 411 -33.48 54.01 -30.79
N PRO A 412 -34.31 53.00 -31.20
CA PRO A 412 -34.95 51.81 -30.55
C PRO A 412 -35.09 50.46 -31.37
N SER A 413 -35.46 49.34 -30.69
CA SER A 413 -36.42 48.20 -30.97
C SER A 413 -36.54 47.50 -32.36
N ARG A 414 -36.87 46.20 -32.59
CA ARG A 414 -37.79 45.18 -31.97
C ARG A 414 -37.59 43.76 -32.65
N PRO A 415 -38.44 42.71 -32.46
CA PRO A 415 -38.21 41.43 -31.77
C PRO A 415 -38.09 40.14 -32.65
N ALA A 416 -37.93 38.97 -31.99
CA ALA A 416 -37.74 37.63 -32.57
C ALA A 416 -39.02 36.79 -32.83
N PRO A 417 -38.93 35.70 -33.64
CA PRO A 417 -39.77 34.48 -33.54
C PRO A 417 -38.97 33.18 -33.18
N PRO A 418 -39.62 32.06 -32.78
CA PRO A 418 -39.00 30.94 -32.03
C PRO A 418 -38.78 29.58 -32.78
N LEU A 419 -37.80 28.79 -32.22
CA LEU A 419 -37.47 27.32 -32.12
C LEU A 419 -38.22 26.23 -32.95
N PRO A 420 -37.66 25.00 -33.25
CA PRO A 420 -36.95 24.04 -32.34
C PRO A 420 -35.76 23.23 -33.01
N HIS A 421 -34.89 22.43 -32.35
CA HIS A 421 -35.14 21.18 -31.61
C HIS A 421 -33.95 20.75 -30.70
N SER A 422 -34.32 20.42 -29.46
CA SER A 422 -33.76 19.42 -28.53
C SER A 422 -32.27 19.02 -28.57
N ALA A 423 -31.49 19.68 -27.71
CA ALA A 423 -30.55 19.03 -26.80
C ALA A 423 -30.63 19.80 -25.47
N ASN A 424 -30.76 19.11 -24.33
CA ASN A 424 -30.72 19.78 -23.03
C ASN A 424 -29.28 20.22 -22.74
N ILE A 425 -28.92 21.40 -23.25
CA ILE A 425 -27.66 22.08 -22.94
C ILE A 425 -27.83 22.76 -21.58
N PHE A 426 -27.25 22.17 -20.53
CA PHE A 426 -27.09 22.87 -19.27
C PHE A 426 -25.91 23.83 -19.38
N LYS A 427 -26.21 25.13 -19.59
CA LYS A 427 -25.19 26.18 -19.46
C LYS A 427 -24.99 26.45 -17.98
N VAL A 428 -23.95 25.86 -17.38
CA VAL A 428 -23.65 26.10 -15.97
C VAL A 428 -22.86 27.39 -15.83
N THR A 429 -23.54 28.49 -15.51
CA THR A 429 -22.91 29.73 -15.07
C THR A 429 -22.61 29.63 -13.57
N GLY A 430 -21.33 29.68 -13.19
CA GLY A 430 -20.91 29.78 -11.78
C GLY A 430 -20.16 28.58 -11.19
N LEU A 431 -19.70 27.62 -12.01
CA LEU A 431 -18.70 26.64 -11.57
C LEU A 431 -17.30 27.25 -11.68
N HIS A 432 -16.57 27.33 -10.57
CA HIS A 432 -15.14 27.67 -10.58
C HIS A 432 -14.33 26.39 -10.40
N ILE A 433 -13.59 26.04 -11.45
CA ILE A 433 -12.78 24.82 -11.53
C ILE A 433 -11.33 25.19 -11.20
N PHE A 434 -10.75 24.51 -10.22
CA PHE A 434 -9.35 24.69 -9.85
C PHE A 434 -8.58 23.39 -10.11
N SER A 435 -7.47 23.49 -10.82
CA SER A 435 -6.55 22.38 -11.06
C SER A 435 -5.36 22.46 -10.10
N TYR A 436 -5.09 21.35 -9.44
CA TYR A 436 -3.93 21.11 -8.59
C TYR A 436 -3.18 19.90 -9.11
N GLN A 437 -1.85 19.90 -9.00
CA GLN A 437 -1.04 18.72 -9.31
C GLN A 437 -0.67 18.03 -8.02
N LEU A 438 -1.24 16.85 -7.76
CA LEU A 438 -0.85 15.98 -6.67
C LEU A 438 0.26 15.03 -7.13
N LYS A 439 1.15 14.61 -6.23
CA LYS A 439 1.97 13.42 -6.51
C LYS A 439 1.07 12.19 -6.53
N ASN A 440 1.29 11.29 -7.50
CA ASN A 440 0.36 10.21 -7.83
C ASN A 440 0.01 9.31 -6.61
N PRO A 441 -1.20 9.43 -6.03
CA PRO A 441 -1.57 8.70 -4.83
C PRO A 441 -1.77 7.19 -5.08
N LEU A 442 -1.99 6.78 -6.33
CA LEU A 442 -2.15 5.35 -6.68
C LEU A 442 -0.86 4.54 -6.54
N ILE A 443 0.30 5.22 -6.42
CA ILE A 443 1.61 4.60 -6.20
C ILE A 443 2.09 4.84 -4.75
N ASP A 444 1.49 5.80 -4.05
CA ASP A 444 1.95 6.36 -2.78
C ASP A 444 1.06 5.90 -1.61
N PHE A 445 1.23 4.65 -1.18
CA PHE A 445 0.43 4.01 -0.11
C PHE A 445 0.40 4.75 1.24
N CYS A 446 1.38 5.62 1.51
CA CYS A 446 1.46 6.42 2.73
C CYS A 446 1.14 7.90 2.51
N ARG A 447 0.56 8.27 1.36
CA ARG A 447 0.00 9.59 1.07
C ARG A 447 -1.52 9.57 1.15
#